data_AF-A0A3P3WDW6-F1
#
_entry.id   AF-A0A3P3WDW6-F1
#
_cell.length_a   1.000
_cell.length_b   1.000
_cell.length_c   1.000
_cell.angle_alpha   90.00
_cell.angle_beta   90.00
_cell.angle_gamma   90.00
#
_symmetry.space_group_name_H-M   'P 1'
#
loop_
_entity.id
_entity.type
_entity.pdbx_description
1 polymer ?
#
loop_
_entity_poly.entity_id
_entity_poly.type
_entity_poly.pdbx_seq_one_letter_code
_entity_poly.pdbx_strand_id
1 'polypeptide(L)'
;MGIEDYFNYGIQEKTIKTEIVTTSPSDLKGMWAIICANELTELDIDKDEGFLSLYSINDIYINLKIEKNSNKNEYILKYSSISSQRNYYENELKIVDEDIDKNKPIGKLIILEDGKAKLEWIGLYNLKKQKLEFVGKDFLLIKENGGKLPLILEKCE
;
A
#
# COMPACT_ATOMS: atom_id res chain seq x y z
N MET A 1 -39.07 35.06 -54.64
CA MET A 1 -39.08 33.63 -54.27
C MET A 1 -37.65 33.14 -54.46
N GLY A 2 -36.99 32.76 -53.38
CA GLY A 2 -35.56 32.45 -53.36
C GLY A 2 -35.04 32.59 -51.94
N ILE A 3 -35.04 31.47 -51.24
CA ILE A 3 -34.66 31.25 -49.85
C ILE A 3 -33.17 30.88 -49.90
N GLU A 4 -32.31 31.56 -49.16
CA GLU A 4 -30.98 31.01 -48.87
C GLU A 4 -30.87 30.82 -47.36
N ASP A 5 -30.99 29.54 -47.01
CA ASP A 5 -30.90 28.96 -45.69
C ASP A 5 -29.45 28.96 -45.18
N TYR A 6 -29.35 29.30 -43.89
CA TYR A 6 -28.53 28.70 -42.84
C TYR A 6 -27.47 27.66 -43.26
N PHE A 7 -26.24 27.80 -42.75
CA PHE A 7 -25.58 26.79 -41.89
C PHE A 7 -24.29 27.39 -41.30
N ASN A 8 -24.39 27.90 -40.06
CA ASN A 8 -23.23 28.22 -39.24
C ASN A 8 -23.00 27.03 -38.31
N TYR A 9 -22.15 26.08 -38.73
CA TYR A 9 -21.77 24.93 -37.90
C TYR A 9 -20.83 25.42 -36.78
N GLY A 10 -21.41 25.79 -35.65
CA GLY A 10 -20.69 25.90 -34.40
C GLY A 10 -20.26 24.51 -33.95
N ILE A 11 -18.97 24.19 -34.10
CA ILE A 11 -18.37 23.03 -33.46
C ILE A 11 -18.29 23.36 -31.96
N GLN A 12 -19.26 22.85 -31.19
CA GLN A 12 -19.10 22.80 -29.74
C GLN A 12 -18.13 21.66 -29.43
N GLU A 13 -16.88 22.01 -29.16
CA GLU A 13 -15.92 21.11 -28.51
C GLU A 13 -16.53 20.64 -27.18
N LYS A 14 -17.07 19.43 -27.19
CA LYS A 14 -17.55 18.76 -26.00
C LYS A 14 -16.32 18.37 -25.19
N THR A 15 -15.88 19.27 -24.30
CA THR A 15 -14.85 18.98 -23.31
C THR A 15 -15.33 17.80 -22.46
N ILE A 16 -14.79 16.61 -22.74
CA ILE A 16 -14.93 15.45 -21.86
C ILE A 16 -14.17 15.83 -20.59
N LYS A 17 -14.90 16.27 -19.56
CA LYS A 17 -14.36 16.34 -18.21
C LYS A 17 -14.04 14.91 -17.80
N THR A 18 -12.80 14.48 -18.02
CA THR A 18 -12.25 13.34 -17.29
C THR A 18 -12.29 13.75 -15.84
N GLU A 19 -13.28 13.26 -15.08
CA GLU A 19 -13.31 13.44 -13.64
C GLU A 19 -12.02 12.83 -13.10
N ILE A 20 -11.12 13.72 -12.71
CA ILE A 20 -9.94 13.40 -11.94
C ILE A 20 -10.49 12.94 -10.59
N VAL A 21 -10.81 11.65 -10.47
CA VAL A 21 -11.17 11.06 -9.18
C VAL A 21 -9.96 11.22 -8.29
N THR A 22 -10.05 12.17 -7.36
CA THR A 22 -9.07 12.35 -6.29
C THR A 22 -9.37 11.27 -5.27
N THR A 23 -8.76 10.10 -5.45
CA THR A 23 -8.92 9.00 -4.49
C THR A 23 -8.37 9.42 -3.11
N SER A 24 -9.11 9.26 -2.03
CA SER A 24 -8.56 9.46 -0.68
C SER A 24 -8.16 8.11 -0.08
N PRO A 25 -7.28 8.08 0.94
CA PRO A 25 -7.02 6.83 1.68
C PRO A 25 -8.30 6.15 2.21
N SER A 26 -9.37 6.93 2.45
CA SER A 26 -10.73 6.41 2.73
C SER A 26 -11.27 5.44 1.67
N ASP A 27 -10.85 5.58 0.42
CA ASP A 27 -11.33 4.75 -0.69
C ASP A 27 -10.67 3.38 -0.68
N LEU A 28 -9.52 3.27 0.00
CA LEU A 28 -8.84 2.02 0.28
C LEU A 28 -9.39 1.29 1.50
N LYS A 29 -10.38 1.87 2.19
CA LYS A 29 -10.88 1.31 3.44
C LYS A 29 -11.25 -0.17 3.29
N GLY A 30 -10.80 -0.97 4.25
CA GLY A 30 -11.06 -2.39 4.35
C GLY A 30 -9.77 -3.22 4.38
N MET A 31 -9.97 -4.53 4.39
CA MET A 31 -8.91 -5.52 4.44
C MET A 31 -8.42 -5.89 3.04
N TRP A 32 -7.11 -5.94 2.87
CA TRP A 32 -6.42 -6.35 1.66
C TRP A 32 -5.49 -7.51 2.00
N ALA A 33 -5.59 -8.64 1.30
CA ALA A 33 -4.80 -9.83 1.59
C ALA A 33 -4.24 -10.45 0.32
N ILE A 34 -3.17 -11.25 0.44
CA ILE A 34 -2.70 -12.08 -0.68
C ILE A 34 -3.77 -13.13 -1.04
N ILE A 35 -4.40 -13.72 -0.01
CA ILE A 35 -5.48 -14.71 -0.13
C ILE A 35 -6.50 -14.38 0.97
N CYS A 36 -7.68 -13.89 0.63
CA CYS A 36 -8.69 -13.50 1.63
C CYS A 36 -9.24 -14.65 2.49
N ALA A 37 -9.00 -15.90 2.08
CA ALA A 37 -9.44 -17.08 2.82
C ALA A 37 -8.51 -17.49 3.99
N ASN A 38 -7.39 -16.78 4.19
CA ASN A 38 -6.45 -17.08 5.27
C ASN A 38 -6.00 -15.83 6.02
N GLU A 39 -5.61 -15.99 7.29
CA GLU A 39 -5.18 -14.90 8.19
C GLU A 39 -3.69 -14.57 8.05
N LEU A 40 -3.15 -14.58 6.81
CA LEU A 40 -1.70 -14.50 6.57
C LEU A 40 -1.24 -13.04 6.34
N THR A 41 -0.59 -12.76 5.21
CA THR A 41 -0.16 -11.41 4.88
C THR A 41 -1.37 -10.54 4.55
N GLU A 42 -1.66 -9.59 5.44
CA GLU A 42 -2.84 -8.74 5.40
C GLU A 42 -2.49 -7.29 5.66
N LEU A 43 -3.22 -6.39 5.01
CA LEU A 43 -3.18 -4.95 5.20
C LEU A 43 -4.61 -4.46 5.42
N ASP A 44 -4.94 -4.11 6.66
CA ASP A 44 -6.18 -3.43 7.00
C ASP A 44 -5.97 -1.91 6.96
N ILE A 45 -6.91 -1.18 6.38
CA ILE A 45 -6.83 0.26 6.17
C ILE A 45 -8.12 0.90 6.68
N ASP A 46 -7.98 1.87 7.59
CA ASP A 46 -9.06 2.78 7.95
C ASP A 46 -8.54 4.23 7.94
N LYS A 47 -9.06 5.00 6.97
CA LYS A 47 -8.62 6.39 6.70
C LYS A 47 -7.11 6.46 6.42
N ASP A 48 -6.36 7.21 7.21
CA ASP A 48 -4.92 7.43 7.11
C ASP A 48 -4.11 6.49 8.02
N GLU A 49 -4.77 5.55 8.68
CA GLU A 49 -4.14 4.52 9.51
C GLU A 49 -4.28 3.15 8.84
N GLY A 50 -3.37 2.25 9.17
CA GLY A 50 -3.47 0.87 8.75
C GLY A 50 -2.76 -0.09 9.68
N PHE A 51 -3.02 -1.37 9.47
CA PHE A 51 -2.40 -2.46 10.19
C PHE A 51 -1.87 -3.46 9.17
N LEU A 52 -0.57 -3.74 9.26
CA LEU A 52 0.11 -4.67 8.37
C LEU A 52 0.56 -5.90 9.16
N SER A 53 -0.03 -7.03 8.83
CA SER A 53 0.40 -8.36 9.22
C SER A 53 1.36 -8.89 8.17
N LEU A 54 2.62 -9.07 8.55
CA LEU A 54 3.63 -9.72 7.72
C LEU A 54 3.89 -11.12 8.28
N TYR A 55 3.15 -12.10 7.76
CA TYR A 55 3.29 -13.50 8.18
C TYR A 55 4.58 -14.12 7.63
N SER A 56 5.37 -14.73 8.52
CA SER A 56 6.61 -15.42 8.14
C SER A 56 7.03 -16.42 9.24
N ILE A 57 8.25 -16.97 9.21
CA ILE A 57 8.74 -17.72 10.38
C ILE A 57 8.87 -16.79 11.61
N ASN A 58 9.07 -15.50 11.34
CA ASN A 58 9.04 -14.42 12.30
C ASN A 58 7.92 -13.47 11.89
N ASP A 59 6.83 -13.43 12.65
CA ASP A 59 5.67 -12.60 12.32
C ASP A 59 5.87 -11.18 12.85
N ILE A 60 5.63 -10.18 12.00
CA ILE A 60 5.61 -8.78 12.41
C ILE A 60 4.23 -8.19 12.17
N TYR A 61 3.71 -7.53 13.20
CA TYR A 61 2.44 -6.82 13.15
C TYR A 61 2.73 -5.34 13.39
N ILE A 62 2.49 -4.51 12.38
CA ILE A 62 2.91 -3.10 12.36
C ILE A 62 1.68 -2.21 12.22
N ASN A 63 1.59 -1.18 13.07
CA ASN A 63 0.67 -0.07 12.85
C ASN A 63 1.30 0.93 11.88
N LEU A 64 0.52 1.38 10.90
CA LEU A 64 0.95 2.21 9.79
C LEU A 64 0.27 3.57 9.80
N LYS A 65 0.98 4.54 9.20
CA LYS A 65 0.38 5.73 8.62
C LYS A 65 0.41 5.63 7.10
N ILE A 66 -0.69 6.00 6.46
CA ILE A 66 -0.88 5.87 5.02
C ILE A 66 -1.02 7.27 4.44
N GLU A 67 -0.07 7.65 3.60
CA GLU A 67 -0.04 8.94 2.93
C GLU A 67 -0.29 8.74 1.45
N LYS A 68 -1.22 9.51 0.88
CA LYS A 68 -1.40 9.50 -0.57
C LYS A 68 -0.20 10.17 -1.24
N ASN A 69 0.43 9.49 -2.19
CA ASN A 69 1.46 10.12 -3.01
C ASN A 69 0.81 11.06 -4.05
N SER A 70 1.56 11.99 -4.61
CA SER A 70 1.09 12.90 -5.66
C SER A 70 0.56 12.17 -6.91
N ASN A 71 0.96 10.91 -7.09
CA ASN A 71 0.38 10.00 -8.06
C ASN A 71 -0.92 9.38 -7.50
N LYS A 72 -2.02 9.45 -8.26
CA LYS A 72 -3.36 9.09 -7.78
C LYS A 72 -3.51 7.65 -7.29
N ASN A 73 -2.67 6.74 -7.77
CA ASN A 73 -2.80 5.30 -7.50
C ASN A 73 -1.73 4.79 -6.54
N GLU A 74 -0.85 5.64 -6.03
CA GLU A 74 0.24 5.23 -5.14
C GLU A 74 0.05 5.82 -3.74
N TYR A 75 0.24 4.98 -2.74
CA TYR A 75 0.17 5.32 -1.33
C TYR A 75 1.47 4.90 -0.65
N ILE A 76 2.00 5.79 0.17
CA ILE A 76 3.21 5.59 0.94
C ILE A 76 2.81 5.03 2.31
N LEU A 77 3.41 3.91 2.68
CA LEU A 77 3.24 3.31 3.99
C LEU A 77 4.40 3.75 4.89
N LYS A 78 4.08 4.36 6.03
CA LYS A 78 5.05 4.77 7.05
C LYS A 78 4.83 4.00 8.33
N TYR A 79 5.92 3.73 9.02
CA TYR A 79 5.91 3.09 10.34
C TYR A 79 5.31 4.02 11.39
N SER A 80 4.34 3.52 12.16
CA SER A 80 3.82 4.21 13.35
C SER A 80 4.38 3.59 14.63
N SER A 81 4.15 2.28 14.80
CA SER A 81 4.61 1.49 15.94
C SER A 81 4.54 -0.01 15.64
N ILE A 82 5.24 -0.80 16.44
CA ILE A 82 5.05 -2.24 16.50
C ILE A 82 3.78 -2.52 17.30
N SER A 83 2.88 -3.30 16.72
CA SER A 83 1.72 -3.83 17.45
C SER A 83 2.13 -5.07 18.23
N SER A 84 2.74 -6.04 17.54
CA SER A 84 3.38 -7.19 18.16
C SER A 84 4.40 -7.83 17.22
N GLN A 85 5.21 -8.72 17.74
CA GLN A 85 6.20 -9.49 16.97
C GLN A 85 6.36 -10.87 17.61
N ARG A 86 6.48 -11.92 16.81
CA ARG A 86 6.58 -13.32 17.29
C ARG A 86 7.82 -14.02 16.72
N ASN A 87 8.32 -15.01 17.47
CA ASN A 87 9.41 -15.92 17.09
C ASN A 87 10.77 -15.28 16.72
N TYR A 88 10.97 -13.99 16.96
CA TYR A 88 12.28 -13.35 16.84
C TYR A 88 13.22 -13.86 17.93
N TYR A 89 14.22 -14.67 17.54
CA TYR A 89 15.22 -15.24 18.45
C TYR A 89 15.85 -14.18 19.34
N GLU A 90 16.04 -14.56 20.61
CA GLU A 90 16.13 -13.72 21.80
C GLU A 90 17.19 -12.60 21.84
N ASN A 91 18.07 -12.39 20.85
CA ASN A 91 19.17 -11.44 21.03
C ASN A 91 19.53 -10.46 19.90
N GLU A 92 19.04 -10.53 18.65
CA GLU A 92 19.57 -9.60 17.61
C GLU A 92 18.59 -8.98 16.60
N LEU A 93 17.35 -9.46 16.50
CA LEU A 93 16.41 -9.04 15.44
C LEU A 93 15.05 -8.59 15.96
N LYS A 94 14.96 -8.12 17.20
CA LYS A 94 13.73 -7.52 17.72
C LYS A 94 13.56 -6.10 17.19
N ILE A 95 12.36 -5.76 16.73
CA ILE A 95 12.00 -4.37 16.45
C ILE A 95 11.82 -3.63 17.76
N VAL A 96 12.54 -2.52 17.90
CA VAL A 96 12.45 -1.58 19.02
C VAL A 96 11.89 -0.28 18.44
N ASP A 97 10.73 0.15 18.92
CA ASP A 97 9.98 1.27 18.33
C ASP A 97 10.78 2.56 18.23
N GLU A 98 11.60 2.82 19.24
CA GLU A 98 12.44 4.02 19.34
C GLU A 98 13.62 4.00 18.35
N ASP A 99 14.01 2.81 17.91
CA ASP A 99 15.12 2.63 16.98
C ASP A 99 14.67 2.77 15.51
N ILE A 100 13.37 2.82 15.21
CA ILE A 100 12.87 2.87 13.82
C ILE A 100 12.52 4.30 13.38
N ASP A 101 13.01 4.68 12.20
CA ASP A 101 12.69 5.98 11.60
C ASP A 101 11.26 6.04 11.05
N LYS A 102 10.38 6.75 11.77
CA LYS A 102 8.96 6.93 11.42
C LYS A 102 8.73 7.83 10.21
N ASN A 103 9.73 8.58 9.77
CA ASN A 103 9.61 9.49 8.63
C ASN A 103 9.96 8.81 7.30
N LYS A 104 10.63 7.66 7.35
CA LYS A 104 10.99 6.92 6.14
C LYS A 104 9.85 5.99 5.70
N PRO A 105 9.60 5.89 4.39
CA PRO A 105 8.71 4.87 3.85
C PRO A 105 9.20 3.48 4.21
N ILE A 106 8.29 2.62 4.66
CA ILE A 106 8.55 1.19 4.89
C ILE A 106 7.96 0.31 3.79
N GLY A 107 7.06 0.88 3.00
CA GLY A 107 6.51 0.24 1.82
C GLY A 107 5.66 1.19 0.99
N LYS A 108 5.14 0.67 -0.11
CA LYS A 108 4.19 1.36 -0.98
C LYS A 108 3.03 0.45 -1.35
N LEU A 109 1.86 1.04 -1.48
CA LEU A 109 0.68 0.37 -2.02
C LEU A 109 0.31 1.04 -3.36
N ILE A 110 0.25 0.27 -4.44
CA ILE A 110 -0.09 0.77 -5.78
C ILE A 110 -1.36 0.08 -6.27
N ILE A 111 -2.42 0.85 -6.49
CA ILE A 111 -3.69 0.33 -6.99
C ILE A 111 -3.61 0.07 -8.48
N LEU A 112 -3.99 -1.13 -8.88
CA LEU A 112 -4.02 -1.61 -10.25
C LEU A 112 -5.39 -1.38 -10.88
N GLU A 113 -5.42 -1.38 -12.21
CA GLU A 113 -6.65 -1.20 -12.99
C GLU A 113 -7.66 -2.34 -12.80
N ASP A 114 -7.19 -3.53 -12.41
CA ASP A 114 -8.03 -4.71 -12.13
C ASP A 114 -8.63 -4.72 -10.72
N GLY A 115 -8.44 -3.63 -9.95
CA GLY A 115 -8.94 -3.49 -8.58
C GLY A 115 -8.06 -4.15 -7.51
N LYS A 116 -6.97 -4.81 -7.89
CA LYS A 116 -5.96 -5.34 -6.95
C LYS A 116 -4.96 -4.26 -6.56
N ALA A 117 -4.11 -4.57 -5.59
CA ALA A 117 -3.03 -3.68 -5.15
C ALA A 117 -1.67 -4.38 -5.16
N LYS A 118 -0.62 -3.67 -5.58
CA LYS A 118 0.77 -4.09 -5.38
C LYS A 118 1.28 -3.53 -4.07
N LEU A 119 1.68 -4.40 -3.15
CA LEU A 119 2.41 -4.05 -1.97
C LEU A 119 3.92 -4.23 -2.21
N GLU A 120 4.62 -3.11 -2.31
CA GLU A 120 6.08 -3.04 -2.40
C GLU A 120 6.66 -2.84 -1.00
N TRP A 121 7.15 -3.90 -0.39
CA TRP A 121 7.84 -3.84 0.90
C TRP A 121 9.28 -3.36 0.75
N ILE A 122 9.68 -2.36 1.55
CA ILE A 122 11.04 -1.79 1.54
C ILE A 122 11.85 -2.34 2.71
N GLY A 123 11.27 -2.37 3.92
CA GLY A 123 11.96 -2.69 5.18
C GLY A 123 11.87 -1.56 6.20
N LEU A 124 12.46 -1.79 7.38
CA LEU A 124 12.47 -0.82 8.48
C LEU A 124 13.85 -0.19 8.60
N TYR A 125 13.93 1.15 8.59
CA TYR A 125 15.21 1.83 8.76
C TYR A 125 15.53 1.99 10.25
N ASN A 126 16.58 1.30 10.70
CA ASN A 126 17.06 1.39 12.08
C ASN A 126 18.00 2.60 12.22
N LEU A 127 17.61 3.57 13.04
CA LEU A 127 18.34 4.81 13.33
C LEU A 127 19.67 4.53 14.04
N LYS A 128 19.68 3.62 15.01
CA LYS A 128 20.86 3.28 15.81
C LYS A 128 21.92 2.56 14.98
N LYS A 129 21.50 1.63 14.13
CA LYS A 129 22.39 0.84 13.24
C LYS A 129 22.61 1.53 11.88
N GLN A 130 21.90 2.61 11.59
CA GLN A 130 21.93 3.38 10.34
C GLN A 130 21.73 2.55 9.06
N LYS A 131 20.95 1.47 9.12
CA LYS A 131 20.72 0.55 8.01
C LYS A 131 19.25 0.13 7.91
N LEU A 132 18.86 -0.33 6.72
CA LEU A 132 17.59 -1.05 6.55
C LEU A 132 17.73 -2.46 7.15
N GLU A 133 16.72 -2.84 7.92
CA GLU A 133 16.53 -4.17 8.49
C GLU A 133 15.19 -4.73 8.03
N PHE A 134 15.00 -6.04 8.17
CA PHE A 134 13.76 -6.73 7.79
C PHE A 134 13.42 -6.47 6.31
N VAL A 135 14.43 -6.55 5.43
CA VAL A 135 14.22 -6.35 3.99
C VAL A 135 13.67 -7.61 3.36
N GLY A 136 13.10 -7.54 2.15
CA GLY A 136 12.29 -8.61 1.56
C GLY A 136 12.89 -10.03 1.50
N LYS A 137 14.22 -10.21 1.66
CA LYS A 137 14.86 -11.54 1.76
C LYS A 137 14.84 -12.15 3.17
N ASP A 138 14.75 -11.30 4.21
CA ASP A 138 14.70 -11.72 5.61
C ASP A 138 13.29 -12.23 5.99
N PHE A 139 12.30 -11.97 5.12
CA PHE A 139 10.92 -12.37 5.28
C PHE A 139 10.57 -13.57 4.39
N LEU A 140 9.99 -14.60 4.99
CA LEU A 140 9.39 -15.74 4.29
C LEU A 140 8.03 -15.44 3.62
N LEU A 141 7.58 -14.18 3.64
CA LEU A 141 6.43 -13.62 2.88
C LEU A 141 6.39 -14.10 1.42
N ILE A 142 7.58 -14.38 0.88
CA ILE A 142 7.84 -14.81 -0.48
C ILE A 142 7.07 -16.10 -0.85
N LYS A 143 6.79 -17.03 0.08
CA LYS A 143 6.14 -18.31 -0.28
C LYS A 143 4.68 -18.15 -0.72
N GLU A 144 3.92 -17.28 -0.07
CA GLU A 144 2.48 -17.08 -0.33
C GLU A 144 2.25 -16.47 -1.72
N ASN A 145 3.13 -15.57 -2.14
CA ASN A 145 3.08 -14.95 -3.48
C ASN A 145 3.93 -15.72 -4.52
N GLY A 146 4.05 -17.05 -4.37
CA GLY A 146 4.73 -17.92 -5.35
C GLY A 146 6.20 -17.57 -5.60
N GLY A 147 6.89 -17.01 -4.62
CA GLY A 147 8.30 -16.66 -4.72
C GLY A 147 8.60 -15.21 -5.09
N LYS A 148 7.59 -14.33 -5.25
CA LYS A 148 7.75 -13.08 -6.00
C LYS A 148 7.41 -11.83 -5.20
N LEU A 149 8.05 -10.72 -5.58
CA LEU A 149 7.71 -9.35 -5.18
C LEU A 149 7.43 -8.52 -6.45
N PRO A 150 6.56 -7.50 -6.39
CA PRO A 150 5.75 -7.10 -5.23
C PRO A 150 4.65 -8.11 -4.88
N LEU A 151 4.14 -8.04 -3.65
CA LEU A 151 2.99 -8.84 -3.22
C LEU A 151 1.73 -8.29 -3.90
N ILE A 152 0.89 -9.18 -4.43
CA ILE A 152 -0.40 -8.77 -5.01
C ILE A 152 -1.46 -9.02 -3.95
N LEU A 153 -2.12 -7.95 -3.52
CA LEU A 153 -3.24 -8.00 -2.60
C LEU A 153 -4.55 -7.84 -3.36
N GLU A 154 -5.55 -8.60 -2.96
CA GLU A 154 -6.94 -8.41 -3.33
C GLU A 154 -7.72 -7.86 -2.14
N LYS A 155 -8.80 -7.12 -2.43
CA LYS A 155 -9.68 -6.59 -1.39
C LYS A 155 -10.60 -7.71 -0.91
N CYS A 156 -10.67 -7.91 0.40
CA CYS A 156 -11.54 -8.91 1.01
C CYS A 156 -12.96 -8.36 1.20
N GLU A 157 -13.94 -9.25 1.09
CA GLU A 157 -15.37 -8.94 1.27
C GLU A 157 -15.77 -8.80 2.73
#